data_AF-A0A3B4EW17-F1
#
_entry.id   AF-A0A3B4EW17-F1
#
_cell.length_a   1.000
_cell.length_b   1.000
_cell.length_c   1.000
_cell.angle_alpha   90.00
_cell.angle_beta   90.00
_cell.angle_gamma   90.00
#
_symmetry.space_group_name_H-M   'P 1'
#
loop_
_entity.id
_entity.type
_entity.pdbx_description
1 polymer ?
#
loop_
_entity_poly.entity_id
_entity_poly.type
_entity_poly.pdbx_seq_one_letter_code
_entity_poly.pdbx_strand_id
1 'polypeptide(L)'
;AVTDIISKIFILVSHRFPVYSEQVEHSQSLTTQKRFYRALNIRVALVGLEVWSDVDKCPITQDPFTTLHEFLDWRKVKLLPQKPHDNAQLISGVYFQGTTIGMAPIMSMCTAEQSGGIDHSDNPLGAAVTLAHELGHNFGMNHDTPERGCGCRVTVDLSAPPDLKKHRRKSTTAVAKEVPCLLNSSLDSC
;
A
#
# COMPACT_ATOMS: atom_id res chain seq x y z
N ALA A 1 12.13 -25.26 2.77
CA ALA A 1 10.86 -24.99 2.08
C ALA A 1 10.64 -23.48 2.17
N VAL A 2 10.46 -22.78 1.06
CA VAL A 2 10.10 -21.36 1.11
C VAL A 2 8.64 -21.32 1.52
N THR A 3 8.35 -20.85 2.72
CA THR A 3 7.00 -20.68 3.23
C THR A 3 6.29 -19.61 2.40
N ASP A 4 5.13 -19.93 1.84
CA ASP A 4 4.26 -18.92 1.22
C ASP A 4 3.77 -17.98 2.33
N ILE A 5 4.24 -16.73 2.35
CA ILE A 5 3.74 -15.72 3.27
C ILE A 5 2.38 -15.26 2.75
N ILE A 6 1.30 -15.38 3.54
CA ILE A 6 -0.01 -14.83 3.19
C ILE A 6 -0.26 -13.62 4.06
N SER A 7 -0.34 -12.43 3.47
CA SER A 7 -0.67 -11.20 4.18
C SER A 7 -2.11 -10.78 3.89
N LYS A 8 -2.94 -10.75 4.93
CA LYS A 8 -4.35 -10.34 4.91
C LYS A 8 -4.43 -8.82 5.03
N ILE A 9 -4.75 -8.17 3.92
CA ILE A 9 -4.86 -6.71 3.87
C ILE A 9 -6.32 -6.26 3.92
N PHE A 10 -6.53 -5.11 4.55
CA PHE A 10 -7.81 -4.40 4.57
C PHE A 10 -7.64 -3.04 3.89
N ILE A 11 -8.48 -2.71 2.91
CA ILE A 11 -8.43 -1.42 2.22
C ILE A 11 -9.58 -0.54 2.70
N LEU A 12 -9.29 0.72 2.97
CA LEU A 12 -10.26 1.73 3.35
C LEU A 12 -10.24 2.88 2.36
N VAL A 13 -11.41 3.40 2.03
CA VAL A 13 -11.58 4.50 1.07
C VAL A 13 -12.36 5.61 1.75
N SER A 14 -11.76 6.79 1.84
CA SER A 14 -12.42 7.99 2.35
C SER A 14 -13.58 8.43 1.46
N HIS A 15 -14.61 9.05 2.05
CA HIS A 15 -15.71 9.67 1.31
C HIS A 15 -15.24 10.77 0.35
N ARG A 16 -14.03 11.30 0.57
CA ARG A 16 -13.42 12.37 -0.24
C ARG A 16 -12.78 11.85 -1.51
N PHE A 17 -12.58 10.54 -1.66
CA PHE A 17 -12.06 9.97 -2.88
C PHE A 17 -13.17 9.92 -3.95
N PRO A 18 -12.97 10.52 -5.14
CA PRO A 18 -13.99 10.51 -6.19
C PRO A 18 -14.15 9.09 -6.75
N VAL A 19 -15.19 8.38 -6.29
CA VAL A 19 -15.49 7.01 -6.69
C VAL A 19 -16.08 6.99 -8.11
N TYR A 20 -15.24 6.81 -9.12
CA TYR A 20 -15.70 6.53 -10.49
C TYR A 20 -15.91 5.01 -10.66
N SER A 21 -17.10 4.52 -10.31
CA SER A 21 -17.56 3.12 -10.51
C SER A 21 -16.84 2.05 -9.67
N GLU A 22 -17.47 1.72 -8.53
CA GLU A 22 -17.08 0.79 -7.44
C GLU A 22 -16.64 -0.64 -7.79
N GLN A 23 -16.54 -1.08 -9.05
CA GLN A 23 -16.30 -2.51 -9.35
C GLN A 23 -15.10 -2.76 -10.27
N VAL A 24 -14.82 -1.84 -11.20
CA VAL A 24 -13.73 -2.02 -12.17
C VAL A 24 -12.37 -1.73 -11.53
N GLU A 25 -12.34 -0.75 -10.63
CA GLU A 25 -11.13 -0.20 -10.02
C GLU A 25 -10.52 -1.12 -8.94
N HIS A 26 -11.37 -1.76 -8.13
CA HIS A 26 -10.96 -2.75 -7.12
C HIS A 26 -10.25 -3.96 -7.71
N SER A 27 -10.72 -4.44 -8.87
CA SER A 27 -10.09 -5.58 -9.54
C SER A 27 -8.67 -5.25 -10.03
N GLN A 28 -8.44 -4.00 -10.46
CA GLN A 28 -7.16 -3.54 -10.98
C GLN A 28 -6.14 -3.29 -9.87
N SER A 29 -6.55 -2.72 -8.73
CA SER A 29 -5.66 -2.51 -7.59
C SER A 29 -5.16 -3.85 -7.02
N LEU A 30 -6.07 -4.80 -6.84
CA LEU A 30 -5.73 -6.13 -6.33
C LEU A 30 -4.89 -6.96 -7.30
N THR A 31 -5.19 -6.92 -8.59
CA THR A 31 -4.38 -7.63 -9.59
C THR A 31 -2.98 -7.02 -9.72
N THR A 32 -2.86 -5.70 -9.56
CA THR A 32 -1.58 -4.99 -9.58
C THR A 32 -0.73 -5.33 -8.36
N GLN A 33 -1.30 -5.28 -7.15
CA GLN A 33 -0.60 -5.71 -5.93
C GLN A 33 -0.14 -7.17 -6.01
N LYS A 34 -1.03 -8.09 -6.43
CA LYS A 34 -0.68 -9.52 -6.61
C LYS A 34 0.50 -9.72 -7.57
N ARG A 35 0.59 -8.92 -8.64
CA ARG A 35 1.70 -9.00 -9.60
C ARG A 35 3.04 -8.59 -8.98
N PHE A 36 3.04 -7.56 -8.14
CA PHE A 36 4.26 -7.08 -7.49
C PHE A 36 4.80 -8.08 -6.46
N TYR A 37 3.94 -8.67 -5.63
CA TYR A 37 4.36 -9.54 -4.54
C TYR A 37 4.61 -11.01 -4.94
N ARG A 38 4.14 -11.44 -6.11
CA ARG A 38 4.32 -12.82 -6.59
C ARG A 38 5.79 -13.22 -6.74
N ALA A 39 6.65 -12.31 -7.19
CA ALA A 39 8.08 -12.59 -7.34
C ALA A 39 8.81 -12.82 -5.99
N LEU A 40 8.11 -12.56 -4.89
CA LEU A 40 8.64 -12.47 -3.52
C LEU A 40 8.16 -13.61 -2.64
N ASN A 41 7.36 -14.53 -3.19
CA ASN A 41 6.62 -15.55 -2.45
C ASN A 41 5.69 -14.97 -1.36
N ILE A 42 5.26 -13.72 -1.55
CA ILE A 42 4.25 -13.05 -0.71
C ILE A 42 2.93 -13.07 -1.48
N ARG A 43 1.91 -13.67 -0.86
CA ARG A 43 0.52 -13.67 -1.34
C ARG A 43 -0.28 -12.64 -0.56
N VAL A 44 -0.65 -11.58 -1.23
CA VAL A 44 -1.54 -10.57 -0.65
C VAL A 44 -3.00 -11.01 -0.84
N ALA A 45 -3.73 -11.15 0.26
CA ALA A 45 -5.14 -11.51 0.30
C ALA A 45 -5.96 -10.31 0.79
N LEU A 46 -6.84 -9.76 -0.04
CA LEU A 46 -7.81 -8.77 0.41
C LEU A 46 -8.89 -9.45 1.24
N VAL A 47 -8.92 -9.15 2.53
CA VAL A 47 -9.91 -9.71 3.47
C VAL A 47 -11.05 -8.75 3.76
N GLY A 48 -10.91 -7.48 3.38
CA GLY A 48 -11.98 -6.51 3.48
C GLY A 48 -11.69 -5.22 2.74
N LEU A 49 -12.77 -4.60 2.33
CA LEU A 49 -12.81 -3.27 1.74
C LEU A 49 -13.93 -2.51 2.44
N GLU A 50 -13.64 -1.32 2.92
CA GLU A 50 -14.63 -0.44 3.53
C GLU A 50 -14.56 0.95 2.91
N VAL A 51 -15.69 1.40 2.38
CA VAL A 51 -15.86 2.78 1.92
C VAL A 51 -16.55 3.55 3.03
N TRP A 52 -15.92 4.63 3.46
CA TRP A 52 -16.55 5.61 4.34
C TRP A 52 -17.44 6.48 3.45
N SER A 53 -18.72 6.15 3.28
CA SER A 53 -19.60 6.86 2.34
C SER A 53 -20.04 8.24 2.85
N ASP A 54 -20.15 8.37 4.17
CA ASP A 54 -20.83 9.51 4.79
C ASP A 54 -19.84 10.51 5.38
N VAL A 55 -18.89 10.01 6.18
CA VAL A 55 -17.90 10.80 6.90
C VAL A 55 -16.66 9.97 7.18
N ASP A 56 -15.49 10.63 7.21
CA ASP A 56 -14.26 9.97 7.61
C ASP A 56 -14.30 9.53 9.07
N LYS A 57 -13.85 8.31 9.33
CA LYS A 57 -13.89 7.72 10.67
C LYS A 57 -12.69 8.11 11.55
N CYS A 58 -11.69 8.73 10.96
CA CYS A 58 -10.57 9.38 11.63
C CYS A 58 -10.27 10.74 10.96
N PRO A 59 -9.61 11.68 11.64
CA PRO A 59 -9.13 12.89 10.99
C PRO A 59 -8.19 12.58 9.82
N ILE A 60 -8.45 13.19 8.67
CA ILE A 60 -7.54 13.19 7.51
C ILE A 60 -7.24 14.65 7.17
N THR A 61 -5.98 15.04 7.32
CA THR A 61 -5.48 16.40 7.10
C THR A 61 -4.51 16.42 5.93
N GLN A 62 -4.02 17.61 5.55
CA GLN A 62 -2.96 17.70 4.55
C GLN A 62 -1.59 17.32 5.12
N ASP A 63 -1.42 17.23 6.44
CA ASP A 63 -0.19 16.71 7.03
C ASP A 63 -0.23 15.17 7.02
N PRO A 64 0.65 14.51 6.23
CA PRO A 64 0.65 13.05 6.13
C PRO A 64 1.06 12.39 7.46
N PHE A 65 1.88 13.04 8.29
CA PHE A 65 2.28 12.46 9.58
C PHE A 65 1.10 12.39 10.56
N THR A 66 0.38 13.50 10.72
CA THR A 66 -0.86 13.53 11.52
C THR A 66 -1.88 12.53 10.98
N THR A 67 -2.11 12.50 9.66
CA THR A 67 -3.09 11.58 9.06
C THR A 67 -2.73 10.12 9.29
N LEU A 68 -1.45 9.74 9.12
CA LEU A 68 -1.00 8.37 9.34
C LEU A 68 -1.17 7.97 10.80
N HIS A 69 -0.82 8.86 11.73
CA HIS A 69 -0.97 8.63 13.16
C HIS A 69 -2.44 8.38 13.55
N GLU A 70 -3.34 9.28 13.16
CA GLU A 70 -4.78 9.18 13.43
C GLU A 70 -5.41 7.93 12.80
N PHE A 71 -4.98 7.57 11.59
CA PHE A 71 -5.44 6.37 10.92
C PHE A 71 -5.00 5.09 11.64
N LEU A 72 -3.73 5.00 12.04
CA LEU A 72 -3.19 3.82 12.71
C LEU A 72 -3.80 3.64 14.11
N ASP A 73 -4.01 4.74 14.84
CA ASP A 73 -4.71 4.70 16.13
C ASP A 73 -6.16 4.25 15.95
N TRP A 74 -6.87 4.79 14.96
CA TRP A 74 -8.22 4.34 14.62
C TRP A 74 -8.25 2.86 14.23
N ARG A 75 -7.31 2.39 13.40
CA ARG A 75 -7.19 0.98 13.00
C ARG A 75 -7.06 0.10 14.23
N LYS A 76 -6.15 0.43 15.14
CA LYS A 76 -5.90 -0.33 16.38
C LYS A 76 -7.13 -0.41 17.27
N VAL A 77 -7.82 0.71 17.49
CA VAL A 77 -8.90 0.78 18.49
C VAL A 77 -10.28 0.45 17.95
N LYS A 78 -10.52 0.61 16.63
CA LYS A 78 -11.84 0.39 16.00
C LYS A 78 -11.86 -0.78 15.04
N LEU A 79 -10.92 -0.84 14.09
CA LEU A 79 -10.98 -1.83 13.01
C LEU A 79 -10.51 -3.22 13.48
N LEU A 80 -9.31 -3.28 14.08
CA LEU A 80 -8.65 -4.53 14.45
C LEU A 80 -9.49 -5.42 15.40
N PRO A 81 -10.21 -4.88 16.40
CA PRO A 81 -11.08 -5.70 17.25
C PRO A 81 -12.29 -6.31 16.53
N GLN A 82 -12.72 -5.74 15.41
CA GLN A 82 -13.93 -6.15 14.69
C GLN A 82 -13.64 -7.00 13.45
N LYS A 83 -12.52 -6.72 12.78
CA LYS A 83 -12.15 -7.30 11.50
C LYS A 83 -10.70 -7.76 11.58
N PRO A 84 -10.41 -9.06 11.79
CA PRO A 84 -9.04 -9.56 11.80
C PRO A 84 -8.35 -9.32 10.44
N HIS A 85 -7.19 -8.67 10.47
CA HIS A 85 -6.35 -8.38 9.31
C HIS A 85 -4.92 -8.10 9.78
N ASP A 86 -3.95 -8.30 8.88
CA ASP A 86 -2.53 -8.17 9.20
C ASP A 86 -2.05 -6.72 9.00
N ASN A 87 -2.62 -6.05 7.98
CA ASN A 87 -2.29 -4.69 7.59
C ASN A 87 -3.52 -3.95 7.04
N ALA A 88 -3.58 -2.63 7.24
CA ALA A 88 -4.65 -1.80 6.67
C ALA A 88 -4.10 -0.59 5.92
N GLN A 89 -4.68 -0.27 4.76
CA GLN A 89 -4.27 0.87 3.95
C GLN A 89 -5.46 1.81 3.69
N LEU A 90 -5.25 3.12 3.84
CA LEU A 90 -6.27 4.15 3.63
C LEU A 90 -5.99 4.95 2.34
N ILE A 91 -6.96 4.95 1.44
CA ILE A 91 -7.01 5.87 0.29
C ILE A 91 -7.77 7.12 0.72
N SER A 92 -7.04 8.21 0.93
CA SER A 92 -7.54 9.40 1.63
C SER A 92 -8.37 10.35 0.75
N GLY A 93 -8.09 10.41 -0.56
CA GLY A 93 -8.64 11.44 -1.45
C GLY A 93 -8.18 12.88 -1.12
N VAL A 94 -7.28 13.06 -0.15
CA VAL A 94 -6.75 14.36 0.28
C VAL A 94 -5.34 14.53 -0.23
N TYR A 95 -5.07 15.66 -0.89
CA TYR A 95 -3.70 16.05 -1.25
C TYR A 95 -2.89 16.38 0.00
N PHE A 96 -1.83 15.62 0.24
CA PHE A 96 -0.90 15.90 1.32
C PHE A 96 0.05 17.04 0.94
N GLN A 97 0.59 17.74 1.94
CA GLN A 97 1.52 18.85 1.75
C GLN A 97 2.80 18.38 1.06
N GLY A 98 3.33 19.26 0.19
CA GLY A 98 4.56 19.00 -0.53
C GLY A 98 4.36 18.06 -1.72
N THR A 99 5.12 16.96 -1.75
CA THR A 99 5.10 15.98 -2.85
C THR A 99 4.75 14.56 -2.40
N THR A 100 4.29 14.43 -1.17
CA THR A 100 3.96 13.15 -0.54
C THR A 100 2.66 12.62 -1.13
N ILE A 101 2.73 11.44 -1.74
CA ILE A 101 1.56 10.74 -2.27
C ILE A 101 1.12 9.57 -1.39
N GLY A 102 2.00 9.06 -0.54
CA GLY A 102 1.71 8.02 0.45
C GLY A 102 2.71 8.05 1.60
N MET A 103 2.39 7.33 2.67
CA MET A 103 3.27 7.16 3.82
C MET A 103 2.93 5.88 4.60
N ALA A 104 3.96 5.13 4.96
CA ALA A 104 3.86 3.94 5.81
C ALA A 104 5.09 3.79 6.73
N PRO A 105 4.93 3.25 7.96
CA PRO A 105 6.06 2.87 8.80
C PRO A 105 6.81 1.69 8.20
N ILE A 106 8.15 1.73 8.31
CA ILE A 106 9.00 0.64 7.84
C ILE A 106 9.01 -0.52 8.85
N MET A 107 9.01 -1.77 8.36
CA MET A 107 9.13 -2.98 9.19
C MET A 107 8.03 -3.09 10.27
N SER A 108 6.83 -2.66 9.92
CA SER A 108 5.69 -2.64 10.84
C SER A 108 4.62 -3.68 10.52
N MET A 109 4.85 -4.57 9.54
CA MET A 109 3.94 -5.67 9.22
C MET A 109 3.55 -6.45 10.49
N CYS A 110 2.28 -6.86 10.61
CA CYS A 110 1.71 -7.58 11.75
C CYS A 110 1.63 -6.80 13.09
N THR A 111 2.24 -5.62 13.23
CA THR A 111 2.12 -4.84 14.47
C THR A 111 0.70 -4.27 14.64
N ALA A 112 0.18 -4.30 15.86
CA ALA A 112 -1.14 -3.74 16.14
C ALA A 112 -1.14 -2.21 15.96
N GLU A 113 -0.04 -1.55 16.32
CA GLU A 113 0.12 -0.10 16.33
C GLU A 113 0.45 0.50 14.98
N GLN A 114 1.23 -0.18 14.14
CA GLN A 114 1.91 0.48 13.01
C GLN A 114 1.73 -0.24 11.66
N SER A 115 0.99 -1.36 11.61
CA SER A 115 0.80 -2.10 10.36
C SER A 115 -0.26 -1.48 9.45
N GLY A 116 0.14 -0.42 8.76
CA GLY A 116 -0.67 0.21 7.75
C GLY A 116 0.03 1.36 7.05
N GLY A 117 -0.73 2.04 6.19
CA GLY A 117 -0.26 3.17 5.42
C GLY A 117 -1.41 4.03 4.91
N ILE A 118 -1.06 5.22 4.45
CA ILE A 118 -1.98 6.17 3.83
C ILE A 118 -1.51 6.47 2.41
N ASP A 119 -2.46 6.75 1.53
CA ASP A 119 -2.22 7.04 0.12
C ASP A 119 -3.22 8.11 -0.37
N HIS A 120 -2.81 8.92 -1.33
CA HIS A 120 -3.68 9.73 -2.14
C HIS A 120 -3.37 9.51 -3.62
N SER A 121 -4.42 9.40 -4.43
CA SER A 121 -4.28 9.38 -5.88
C SER A 121 -5.49 10.00 -6.56
N ASP A 122 -5.29 10.50 -7.77
CA ASP A 122 -6.38 11.00 -8.62
C ASP A 122 -6.95 9.90 -9.52
N ASN A 123 -6.31 8.72 -9.54
CA ASN A 123 -6.78 7.57 -10.29
C ASN A 123 -6.44 6.24 -9.59
N PRO A 124 -7.21 5.18 -9.86
CA PRO A 124 -7.11 3.91 -9.13
C PRO A 124 -5.81 3.17 -9.37
N LEU A 125 -5.23 3.34 -10.56
CA LEU A 125 -3.98 2.70 -10.91
C LEU A 125 -2.82 3.34 -10.15
N GLY A 126 -2.80 4.67 -10.05
CA GLY A 126 -1.87 5.40 -9.20
C GLY A 126 -1.98 4.95 -7.75
N ALA A 127 -3.21 4.86 -7.24
CA ALA A 127 -3.46 4.36 -5.89
C ALA A 127 -2.93 2.92 -5.70
N ALA A 128 -3.20 2.02 -6.66
CA ALA A 128 -2.71 0.65 -6.60
C ALA A 128 -1.18 0.54 -6.49
N VAL A 129 -0.45 1.40 -7.20
CA VAL A 129 1.01 1.40 -7.19
C VAL A 129 1.53 2.00 -5.88
N THR A 130 0.97 3.11 -5.41
CA THR A 130 1.36 3.69 -4.11
C THR A 130 1.02 2.75 -2.95
N LEU A 131 -0.16 2.14 -2.92
CA LEU A 131 -0.51 1.12 -1.93
C LEU A 131 0.52 -0.03 -1.88
N ALA A 132 0.98 -0.49 -3.05
CA ALA A 132 2.03 -1.52 -3.10
C ALA A 132 3.39 -0.98 -2.62
N HIS A 133 3.69 0.29 -2.84
CA HIS A 133 4.88 0.96 -2.30
C HIS A 133 4.85 1.00 -0.77
N GLU A 134 3.77 1.53 -0.21
CA GLU A 134 3.60 1.69 1.24
C GLU A 134 3.53 0.34 1.97
N LEU A 135 2.85 -0.65 1.38
CA LEU A 135 2.86 -2.00 1.90
C LEU A 135 4.28 -2.61 1.86
N GLY A 136 5.10 -2.25 0.86
CA GLY A 136 6.53 -2.59 0.80
C GLY A 136 7.32 -2.03 2.00
N HIS A 137 7.08 -0.78 2.39
CA HIS A 137 7.64 -0.22 3.61
C HIS A 137 7.25 -1.04 4.84
N ASN A 138 5.97 -1.40 5.00
CA ASN A 138 5.56 -2.23 6.13
C ASN A 138 6.29 -3.59 6.16
N PHE A 139 6.61 -4.16 4.99
CA PHE A 139 7.44 -5.37 4.84
C PHE A 139 8.95 -5.15 5.07
N GLY A 140 9.38 -3.91 5.35
CA GLY A 140 10.78 -3.56 5.66
C GLY A 140 11.57 -2.97 4.49
N MET A 141 10.94 -2.74 3.34
CA MET A 141 11.62 -2.17 2.16
C MET A 141 11.97 -0.71 2.40
N ASN A 142 13.11 -0.27 1.88
CA ASN A 142 13.51 1.13 1.89
C ASN A 142 13.37 1.72 0.48
N HIS A 143 13.54 3.02 0.36
CA HIS A 143 13.69 3.62 -0.95
C HIS A 143 14.96 3.11 -1.63
N ASP A 144 14.89 2.88 -2.95
CA ASP A 144 16.06 2.63 -3.78
C ASP A 144 17.04 3.81 -3.68
N THR A 145 18.33 3.51 -3.63
CA THR A 145 19.38 4.52 -3.79
C THR A 145 20.36 4.10 -4.89
N PRO A 146 20.98 5.04 -5.61
CA PRO A 146 22.00 4.73 -6.62
C PRO A 146 23.14 3.87 -6.06
N GLU A 147 23.50 4.08 -4.80
CA GLU A 147 24.59 3.40 -4.08
C GLU A 147 24.27 1.93 -3.79
N ARG A 148 22.98 1.57 -3.67
CA ARG A 148 22.54 0.18 -3.48
C ARG A 148 22.57 -0.64 -4.77
N GLY A 149 23.02 -0.06 -5.88
CA GLY A 149 23.09 -0.75 -7.19
C GLY A 149 21.71 -1.12 -7.74
N CYS A 150 20.65 -0.50 -7.23
CA CYS A 150 19.28 -0.84 -7.54
C CYS A 150 18.83 -0.20 -8.87
N GLY A 151 19.28 -0.74 -10.00
CA GLY A 151 19.01 -0.17 -11.33
C GLY A 151 17.93 -0.91 -12.09
N CYS A 152 16.70 -0.38 -12.21
CA CYS A 152 15.63 -0.98 -13.02
C CYS A 152 16.05 -1.16 -14.49
N ARG A 153 16.24 -2.41 -14.94
CA ARG A 153 16.15 -2.74 -16.36
C ARG A 153 14.70 -2.55 -16.75
N VAL A 154 14.40 -1.45 -17.43
CA VAL A 154 13.10 -1.20 -18.02
C VAL A 154 12.91 -2.25 -19.13
N THR A 155 12.37 -3.41 -18.79
CA THR A 155 11.66 -4.19 -19.79
C THR A 155 10.42 -3.37 -20.11
N VAL A 156 10.39 -2.86 -21.34
CA VAL A 156 9.18 -2.31 -21.93
C VAL A 156 8.25 -3.49 -22.09
N ASP A 157 7.44 -3.76 -21.08
CA ASP A 157 6.26 -4.59 -21.29
C ASP A 157 5.30 -3.74 -22.12
N LEU A 158 5.30 -4.01 -23.43
CA LEU A 158 4.47 -3.33 -24.42
C LEU A 158 2.97 -3.55 -24.15
N SER A 159 2.61 -4.41 -23.18
CA SER A 159 1.23 -4.64 -22.75
C SER A 159 0.72 -3.71 -21.64
N ALA A 160 1.57 -2.85 -21.06
CA ALA A 160 1.13 -1.91 -20.02
C ALA A 160 0.39 -0.70 -20.61
N PRO A 161 -0.81 -0.34 -20.09
CA PRO A 161 -1.56 0.85 -20.47
C PRO A 161 -0.71 2.15 -20.41
N PRO A 162 -0.98 3.15 -21.26
CA PRO A 162 -0.23 4.42 -21.28
C PRO A 162 -0.16 5.12 -19.91
N ASP A 163 -1.20 5.03 -19.10
CA ASP A 163 -1.31 5.70 -17.79
C ASP A 163 -0.33 5.13 -16.75
N LEU A 164 0.00 3.84 -16.84
CA LEU A 164 1.00 3.17 -15.99
C LEU A 164 2.40 3.76 -16.20
N LYS A 165 2.70 4.36 -17.37
CA LYS A 165 4.03 4.86 -17.73
C LYS A 165 4.37 6.18 -17.04
N LYS A 166 3.37 7.00 -16.69
CA LYS A 166 3.57 8.33 -16.08
C LYS A 166 3.79 8.23 -14.57
N HIS A 167 3.13 7.29 -13.90
CA HIS A 167 3.29 7.01 -12.46
C HIS A 167 4.42 6.01 -12.15
N ARG A 168 4.87 5.25 -13.14
CA ARG A 168 6.06 4.36 -13.09
C ARG A 168 7.36 5.04 -12.64
N ARG A 169 7.54 6.33 -12.91
CA ARG A 169 8.84 6.99 -12.68
C ARG A 169 9.21 7.17 -11.20
N LYS A 170 8.24 7.08 -10.28
CA LYS A 170 8.49 7.29 -8.84
C LYS A 170 8.16 6.08 -7.97
N SER A 171 7.10 5.33 -8.28
CA SER A 171 6.54 4.35 -7.35
C SER A 171 6.85 2.88 -7.68
N THR A 172 6.99 2.50 -8.96
CA THR A 172 7.35 1.11 -9.35
C THR A 172 8.82 0.74 -9.11
N THR A 173 9.67 1.72 -8.85
CA THR A 173 11.10 1.53 -8.58
C THR A 173 11.31 0.74 -7.29
N ALA A 174 10.66 1.12 -6.19
CA ALA A 174 10.89 0.50 -4.88
C ALA A 174 10.27 -0.91 -4.72
N VAL A 175 9.06 -1.16 -5.26
CA VAL A 175 8.34 -2.43 -5.02
C VAL A 175 8.99 -3.62 -5.74
N ALA A 176 9.57 -3.39 -6.92
CA ALA A 176 10.01 -4.48 -7.80
C ALA A 176 11.45 -4.96 -7.54
N LYS A 177 12.23 -4.33 -6.66
CA LYS A 177 13.69 -4.55 -6.64
C LYS A 177 14.37 -4.89 -5.33
N GLU A 178 13.85 -4.52 -4.16
CA GLU A 178 14.60 -4.70 -2.90
C GLU A 178 14.38 -6.05 -2.20
N VAL A 179 13.63 -6.96 -2.80
CA VAL A 179 13.09 -8.09 -2.04
C VAL A 179 14.02 -9.29 -1.82
N PRO A 180 15.11 -9.50 -2.59
CA PRO A 180 16.05 -10.55 -2.22
C PRO A 180 16.76 -10.32 -0.87
N CYS A 181 16.59 -9.17 -0.20
CA CYS A 181 17.37 -8.79 0.98
C CYS A 181 16.64 -8.84 2.34
N LEU A 182 15.32 -9.10 2.41
CA LEU A 182 14.53 -8.77 3.62
C LEU A 182 13.74 -9.91 4.27
N LEU A 183 13.98 -11.17 3.91
CA LEU A 183 13.41 -12.30 4.65
C LEU A 183 14.19 -12.50 5.96
N ASN A 184 13.84 -11.74 7.00
CA ASN A 184 14.16 -12.09 8.39
C ASN A 184 12.88 -12.31 9.21
N SER A 185 13.01 -12.98 10.34
CA SER A 185 12.02 -13.66 11.19
C SER A 185 10.74 -12.91 11.65
N SER A 186 10.47 -11.68 11.20
CA SER A 186 9.29 -10.90 11.57
C SER A 186 8.03 -11.16 10.72
N LEU A 187 8.15 -11.91 9.63
CA LEU A 187 7.01 -12.20 8.72
C LEU A 187 6.24 -13.46 9.09
N ASP A 188 6.74 -14.27 10.02
CA ASP A 188 6.11 -15.53 10.46
C ASP A 188 5.21 -15.35 11.70
N SER A 189 5.00 -14.11 12.18
CA SER A 189 4.30 -13.83 13.45
C SER A 189 2.83 -13.40 13.33
N CYS A 190 2.32 -13.24 12.11
CA CYS A 190 0.89 -13.19 11.79
C CYS A 190 0.65 -13.98 10.47
#